data_AF-A0A3Q9WN02-F1
#
_entry.id   AF-A0A3Q9WN02-F1
#
_cell.length_a   1.000
_cell.length_b   1.000
_cell.length_c   1.000
_cell.angle_alpha   90.00
_cell.angle_beta   90.00
_cell.angle_gamma   90.00
#
_symmetry.space_group_name_H-M   'P 1'
#
loop_
_entity.id
_entity.type
_entity.pdbx_description
1 polymer ?
#
loop_
_entity_poly.entity_id
_entity_poly.type
_entity_poly.pdbx_seq_one_letter_code
_entity_poly.pdbx_strand_id
1 'polypeptide(L)'
;MIPWGLRGAEIFGIPLGVLVGVFAIGLAAFSLIIDFTSISEGVRQGAPMKYSWTAAFGLTVTLVWLYVEFIRLIAILRGDE
;
A
#
# COMPACT_ATOMS: atom_id res chain seq x y z
N MET A 1 13.83 4.32 -25.76
CA MET A 1 13.62 3.09 -24.97
C MET A 1 13.43 3.53 -23.53
N ILE A 2 12.18 3.67 -23.11
CA ILE A 2 11.72 4.57 -22.02
C ILE A 2 11.84 3.87 -20.64
N PRO A 3 11.49 4.48 -19.49
CA PRO A 3 11.52 5.88 -19.02
C PRO A 3 12.16 5.97 -17.61
N TRP A 4 12.44 7.18 -17.11
CA TRP A 4 12.67 7.43 -15.66
C TRP A 4 14.10 7.29 -15.11
N GLY A 5 15.00 8.13 -15.62
CA GLY A 5 16.24 8.54 -14.93
C GLY A 5 16.01 9.37 -13.65
N LEU A 6 14.93 9.09 -12.92
CA LEU A 6 14.52 9.76 -11.68
C LEU A 6 14.68 8.84 -10.46
N ARG A 7 15.47 7.77 -10.61
CA ARG A 7 15.95 6.92 -9.51
C ARG A 7 17.05 7.56 -8.67
N GLY A 8 17.54 8.76 -9.02
CA GLY A 8 18.64 9.44 -8.34
C GLY A 8 18.34 10.89 -7.93
N ALA A 9 17.08 11.26 -7.71
CA ALA A 9 16.75 12.58 -7.15
C ALA A 9 16.86 12.54 -5.61
N GLU A 10 18.10 12.54 -5.11
CA GLU A 10 18.39 12.90 -3.73
C GLU A 10 18.18 14.41 -3.57
N ILE A 11 17.26 14.81 -2.69
CA ILE A 11 17.13 16.20 -2.26
C ILE A 11 17.54 16.19 -0.78
N PHE A 12 18.71 16.78 -0.49
CA PHE A 12 19.34 16.90 0.83
C PHE A 12 19.94 15.62 1.46
N GLY A 13 20.46 14.66 0.69
CA GLY A 13 21.23 13.52 1.25
C GLY A 13 20.43 12.58 2.16
N ILE A 14 19.10 12.73 2.16
CA ILE A 14 18.14 11.77 2.71
C ILE A 14 17.41 11.22 1.49
N PRO A 15 17.41 9.90 1.25
CA PRO A 15 16.58 9.34 0.21
C PRO A 15 15.13 9.66 0.55
N LEU A 16 14.52 10.63 -0.17
CA LEU A 16 13.11 11.02 -0.03
C LEU A 16 12.18 9.79 -0.08
N GLY A 17 12.64 8.71 -0.72
CA GLY A 17 11.98 7.42 -0.73
C GLY A 17 11.72 6.80 0.64
N VAL A 18 12.55 7.01 1.67
CA VAL A 18 12.32 6.43 3.01
C VAL A 18 11.16 7.15 3.70
N LEU A 19 11.18 8.47 3.73
CA LEU A 19 10.15 9.27 4.42
C LEU A 19 8.79 9.13 3.72
N VAL A 20 8.80 9.17 2.39
CA VAL A 20 7.61 8.90 1.56
C VAL A 20 7.16 7.44 1.68
N GLY A 21 8.08 6.49 1.75
CA GLY A 21 7.77 5.06 1.87
C GLY A 21 7.12 4.70 3.21
N VAL A 22 7.62 5.25 4.33
CA VAL A 22 7.00 5.08 5.65
C VAL A 22 5.60 5.70 5.69
N PHE A 23 5.45 6.90 5.11
CA PHE A 23 4.14 7.56 5.01
C PHE A 23 3.17 6.76 4.13
N ALA A 24 3.65 6.22 2.99
CA ALA A 24 2.86 5.40 2.09
C ALA A 24 2.42 4.07 2.74
N ILE A 25 3.29 3.40 3.51
CA ILE A 25 2.92 2.20 4.27
C ILE A 25 1.87 2.54 5.33
N GLY A 26 2.02 3.67 6.02
CA GLY A 26 1.03 4.15 6.99
C GLY A 26 -0.35 4.36 6.34
N LEU A 27 -0.39 5.02 5.19
CA LEU A 27 -1.62 5.19 4.41
C LEU A 27 -2.20 3.86 3.91
N ALA A 28 -1.35 2.92 3.48
CA ALA A 28 -1.77 1.61 3.02
C ALA A 28 -2.39 0.76 4.13
N ALA A 29 -1.77 0.76 5.31
CA ALA A 29 -2.29 0.08 6.48
C ALA A 29 -3.63 0.70 6.92
N PHE A 30 -3.73 2.03 6.91
CA PHE A 30 -4.97 2.72 7.25
C PHE A 30 -6.11 2.40 6.25
N SER A 31 -5.81 2.39 4.95
CA SER A 31 -6.75 1.98 3.91
C SER A 31 -7.26 0.55 4.14
N LEU A 32 -6.36 -0.38 4.47
CA LEU A 32 -6.72 -1.78 4.75
C LEU A 32 -7.65 -1.91 5.96
N ILE A 33 -7.41 -1.14 7.02
CA ILE A 33 -8.25 -1.15 8.22
C ILE A 33 -9.65 -0.61 7.90
N ILE A 34 -9.76 0.47 7.14
CA ILE A 34 -11.06 1.04 6.75
C ILE A 34 -11.82 0.07 5.85
N ASP A 35 -11.14 -0.52 4.87
CA ASP A 35 -11.73 -1.52 3.96
C ASP A 35 -12.26 -2.72 4.75
N PHE A 36 -11.45 -3.26 5.67
CA PHE A 36 -11.84 -4.40 6.51
C PHE A 36 -13.00 -4.07 7.45
N THR A 37 -13.01 -2.87 8.04
CA THR A 37 -14.08 -2.43 8.93
C THR A 37 -15.39 -2.27 8.17
N SER A 38 -15.35 -1.69 6.97
CA SER A 38 -16.54 -1.52 6.12
C SER A 38 -17.13 -2.86 5.68
N ILE A 39 -16.28 -3.84 5.39
CA ILE A 39 -16.71 -5.19 4.98
C ILE A 39 -17.28 -5.96 6.17
N SER A 40 -16.64 -5.92 7.33
CA SER A 40 -17.12 -6.60 8.54
C SER A 40 -18.46 -6.04 9.02
N GLU A 41 -18.65 -4.72 8.96
CA GLU A 41 -19.94 -4.08 9.26
C GLU A 41 -21.00 -4.43 8.22
N GLY A 42 -20.66 -4.44 6.92
CA GLY A 42 -21.56 -4.88 5.86
C GLY A 42 -22.04 -6.33 6.04
N VAL A 43 -21.15 -7.24 6.41
CA VAL A 43 -21.51 -8.63 6.73
C VAL A 43 -22.42 -8.70 7.96
N ARG A 44 -22.15 -7.90 8.99
CA ARG A 44 -22.95 -7.85 10.23
C ARG A 44 -24.37 -7.31 10.01
N GLN A 45 -24.53 -6.40 9.06
CA GLN A 45 -25.84 -5.88 8.63
C GLN A 45 -26.58 -6.80 7.65
N GLY A 46 -26.02 -7.97 7.32
CA GLY A 46 -26.65 -8.94 6.42
C GLY A 46 -26.54 -8.54 4.94
N ALA A 47 -25.49 -7.81 4.55
CA ALA A 47 -25.30 -7.38 3.18
C ALA A 47 -25.35 -8.57 2.20
N PRO A 48 -25.94 -8.40 1.00
CA PRO A 48 -26.13 -9.48 0.04
C PRO A 48 -24.82 -10.19 -0.32
N MET A 49 -24.81 -11.52 -0.23
CA MET A 49 -23.65 -12.39 -0.52
C MET A 49 -23.01 -12.15 -1.89
N LYS A 50 -23.74 -11.58 -2.86
CA LYS A 50 -23.19 -11.17 -4.17
C LYS A 50 -22.05 -10.13 -4.08
N TYR A 51 -22.01 -9.32 -3.03
CA TYR A 51 -20.94 -8.31 -2.84
C TYR A 51 -19.69 -8.87 -2.16
N SER A 52 -19.77 -10.08 -1.58
CA SER A 52 -18.66 -10.71 -0.87
C SER A 52 -17.43 -10.94 -1.76
N TRP A 53 -17.64 -11.32 -3.02
CA TRP A 53 -16.55 -11.52 -3.98
C TRP A 53 -15.81 -10.22 -4.30
N THR A 54 -16.55 -9.11 -4.49
CA THR A 54 -15.94 -7.80 -4.77
C THR A 54 -15.21 -7.25 -3.54
N ALA A 55 -15.80 -7.44 -2.36
CA ALA A 55 -15.18 -7.09 -1.09
C ALA A 55 -13.86 -7.85 -0.84
N ALA A 56 -13.85 -9.17 -1.06
CA ALA A 56 -12.66 -10.00 -0.94
C ALA A 56 -11.57 -9.61 -1.95
N PHE A 57 -11.96 -9.28 -3.18
CA PHE A 57 -11.04 -8.77 -4.20
C PHE A 57 -10.40 -7.45 -3.78
N GLY A 58 -11.21 -6.48 -3.33
CA GLY A 58 -10.73 -5.18 -2.84
C GLY A 58 -9.72 -5.35 -1.69
N LEU A 59 -10.04 -6.17 -0.69
CA LEU A 59 -9.11 -6.49 0.41
C LEU A 59 -7.79 -7.08 -0.08
N THR A 60 -7.85 -8.00 -1.05
CA THR A 60 -6.65 -8.63 -1.60
C THR A 60 -5.79 -7.62 -2.36
N VAL A 61 -6.41 -6.71 -3.12
CA VAL A 61 -5.70 -5.63 -3.82
C VAL A 61 -5.02 -4.69 -2.82
N THR A 62 -5.71 -4.27 -1.75
CA THR A 62 -5.12 -3.42 -0.71
C THR A 62 -3.96 -4.15 0.00
N LEU A 63 -4.07 -5.46 0.23
CA LEU A 63 -2.99 -6.28 0.80
C LEU A 63 -1.78 -6.37 -0.15
N VAL A 64 -2.00 -6.60 -1.44
CA VAL A 64 -0.93 -6.64 -2.45
C VAL A 64 -0.25 -5.28 -2.57
N TRP A 65 -1.01 -4.18 -2.52
CA TRP A 65 -0.45 -2.84 -2.55
C TRP A 65 0.46 -2.58 -1.34
N LEU A 66 0.00 -2.93 -0.14
CA LEU A 66 0.79 -2.85 1.09
C LEU A 66 2.07 -3.70 1.00
N TYR A 67 1.99 -4.91 0.45
CA TYR A 67 3.16 -5.78 0.22
C TYR A 67 4.21 -5.14 -0.69
N VAL A 68 3.79 -4.54 -1.81
CA VAL A 68 4.70 -3.84 -2.72
C VAL A 68 5.35 -2.64 -2.04
N GLU A 69 4.62 -1.91 -1.20
CA GLU A 69 5.16 -0.77 -0.47
C GLU A 69 6.19 -1.21 0.59
N PHE A 70 5.97 -2.36 1.26
CA PHE A 70 6.98 -2.97 2.12
C PHE A 70 8.26 -3.35 1.36
N ILE A 71 8.14 -3.97 0.17
CA ILE A 71 9.30 -4.27 -0.67
C ILE A 71 10.01 -2.99 -1.08
N ARG A 72 9.27 -1.94 -1.44
CA ARG A 72 9.85 -0.65 -1.83
C ARG A 72 10.62 -0.02 -0.67
N LEU A 73 10.06 -0.02 0.54
CA LEU A 73 10.73 0.48 1.74
C LEU A 73 12.03 -0.31 2.00
N ILE A 74 11.96 -1.65 1.98
CA ILE A 74 13.12 -2.51 2.20
C ILE A 74 14.18 -2.32 1.11
N ALA A 75 13.78 -2.13 -0.14
CA ALA A 75 14.70 -1.90 -1.26
C ALA A 75 15.45 -0.56 -1.11
N ILE A 76 14.79 0.48 -0.60
CA ILE A 76 15.43 1.77 -0.30
C ILE A 76 16.38 1.61 0.88
N LEU A 77 15.96 0.94 1.96
CA LEU A 77 16.83 0.65 3.12
C LEU A 77 18.05 -0.22 2.78
N ARG A 78 17.97 -1.04 1.73
CA ARG A 78 19.06 -1.90 1.24
C ARG A 78 19.91 -1.22 0.15
N GLY A 79 19.42 -0.15 -0.47
CA GLY A 79 20.01 0.50 -1.65
C GLY A 79 20.89 1.70 -1.38
N ASP A 80 21.17 2.04 -0.11
CA ASP A 80 22.15 3.05 0.28
C ASP A 80 23.58 2.44 0.35
N GLU A 81 24.07 1.89 -0.77
CA GLU A 81 25.51 1.66 -1.03
C GLU A 81 25.99 2.51 -2.21
#